data_AF-A0AAJ2IV64-F1
#
_entry.id   AF-A0AAJ2IV64-F1
#
_cell.length_a   1.000
_cell.length_b   1.000
_cell.length_c   1.000
_cell.angle_alpha   90.00
_cell.angle_beta   90.00
_cell.angle_gamma   90.00
#
_symmetry.space_group_name_H-M   'P 1'
#
loop_
_entity.id
_entity.type
_entity.pdbx_description
1 polymer ?
#
loop_
_entity_poly.entity_id
_entity_poly.type
_entity_poly.pdbx_seq_one_letter_code
_entity_poly.pdbx_strand_id
1 'polypeptide(L)'
;MITPDKKKRRHLRNIALLVLLLLMVIGTYAFQAFNPRAINDRENRQDIGAGGRVHDYYNRDTENKDVFVENYGNSPIMARIRLSEFLETKRDGEAAFTPLVPGTVRENVESWTTWIPTADNINVRANVNGSDAFNRYSTLTLGWSRPGQDAPWYMPSFNHDSDDLRTAAAGHARDWVEGNGATDGVTDGTTHPGDGTDAYWSSGDTFDNSAGIWPSQEIVQEVAQNLPQGRPPMTIEQWDELPDYQKIGDFWVIDHQTGWAYWASLIEAGNATSYLLDAAEMTSAIDETVSNGYYYYGIHVDSQLISPRHSDDFLEGGDERLDDFLTGIRNNSMHDTGSTNPRFEFDSPPSAFNFDTMLPGRIFTMDGVQYHYLEQQGPHHLIIRDHPLINTSFNNQNAVLTSFYNGLTPEVQAIVAPVSIPTNVPSITDAQAAPWIGEGVRWLPGGLVNFPAAAGDQTSVNPSGTPRAFALSLADVVRLSTPEGPFHNHDARISTRNRWWFLRTPAGPNNSWHVGSINYVGELGGWGSRVLTNNSGGVRPALLVNNPN
;
A
#
# COMPACT_ATOMS: atom_id res chain seq x y z
N MET A 1 -8.87 45.88 -59.81
CA MET A 1 -7.50 45.35 -59.65
C MET A 1 -7.30 45.05 -58.17
N ILE A 2 -6.75 43.88 -57.87
CA ILE A 2 -6.95 43.11 -56.63
C ILE A 2 -6.43 43.82 -55.37
N THR A 3 -7.28 43.92 -54.34
CA THR A 3 -6.96 44.49 -53.02
C THR A 3 -6.07 43.56 -52.19
N PRO A 4 -5.12 44.09 -51.38
CA PRO A 4 -3.96 43.37 -50.82
C PRO A 4 -4.22 42.58 -49.52
N ASP A 5 -5.44 42.12 -49.27
CA ASP A 5 -5.87 41.74 -47.91
C ASP A 5 -5.63 40.27 -47.53
N LYS A 6 -5.32 39.40 -48.51
CA LYS A 6 -5.07 37.96 -48.25
C LYS A 6 -3.63 37.62 -47.84
N LYS A 7 -2.62 38.46 -48.16
CA LYS A 7 -1.21 38.22 -47.75
C LYS A 7 -0.91 38.72 -46.33
N LYS A 8 -1.55 39.78 -45.85
CA LYS A 8 -1.40 40.27 -44.45
C LYS A 8 -1.99 39.30 -43.42
N ARG A 9 -3.14 38.68 -43.71
CA ARG A 9 -3.77 37.69 -42.81
C ARG A 9 -2.96 36.40 -42.61
N ARG A 10 -2.15 35.98 -43.58
CA ARG A 10 -1.30 34.78 -43.46
C ARG A 10 0.01 35.06 -42.70
N HIS A 11 0.52 36.29 -42.76
CA HIS A 11 1.74 36.68 -42.04
C HIS A 11 1.49 37.01 -40.56
N LEU A 12 0.35 37.63 -40.24
CA LEU A 12 -0.10 37.89 -38.86
C LEU A 12 -0.44 36.59 -38.10
N ARG A 13 -0.96 35.58 -38.79
CA ARG A 13 -1.26 34.27 -38.19
C ARG A 13 0.00 33.49 -37.79
N ASN A 14 1.11 33.67 -38.49
CA ASN A 14 2.40 33.03 -38.17
C ASN A 14 3.17 33.78 -37.07
N ILE A 15 2.97 35.10 -36.92
CA ILE A 15 3.59 35.90 -35.85
C ILE A 15 2.83 35.71 -34.53
N ALA A 16 1.50 35.61 -34.56
CA ALA A 16 0.70 35.28 -33.36
C ALA A 16 1.03 33.88 -32.81
N LEU A 17 1.32 32.90 -33.68
CA LEU A 17 1.77 31.56 -33.28
C LEU A 17 3.18 31.56 -32.66
N LEU A 18 4.08 32.45 -33.10
CA LEU A 18 5.43 32.57 -32.55
C LEU A 18 5.45 33.31 -31.19
N VAL A 19 4.56 34.28 -30.98
CA VAL A 19 4.42 35.01 -29.71
C VAL A 19 3.76 34.11 -28.63
N LEU A 20 2.86 33.21 -29.01
CA LEU A 20 2.29 32.21 -28.10
C LEU A 20 3.32 31.15 -27.68
N LEU A 21 4.27 30.79 -28.55
CA LEU A 21 5.37 29.87 -28.23
C LEU A 21 6.46 30.51 -27.35
N LEU A 22 6.62 31.83 -27.40
CA LEU A 22 7.58 32.58 -26.56
C LEU A 22 7.02 32.94 -25.18
N LEU A 23 5.70 33.02 -25.01
CA LEU A 23 5.05 33.25 -23.71
C LEU A 23 4.98 32.00 -22.81
N MET A 24 5.36 30.82 -23.33
CA MET A 24 5.42 29.58 -22.54
C MET A 24 6.78 29.33 -21.87
N VAL A 25 7.76 30.22 -22.03
CA VAL A 25 9.06 30.13 -21.37
C VAL A 25 9.32 31.44 -20.62
N ILE A 26 9.48 31.35 -19.29
CA ILE A 26 9.78 32.39 -18.27
C ILE A 26 8.58 32.67 -17.35
N GLY A 27 8.79 32.42 -16.06
CA GLY A 27 7.77 32.42 -15.01
C GLY A 27 7.39 33.77 -14.38
N THR A 28 6.23 33.67 -13.71
CA THR A 28 5.75 34.29 -12.46
C THR A 28 5.39 35.79 -12.31
N TYR A 29 4.16 35.95 -11.78
CA TYR A 29 3.57 36.95 -10.88
C TYR A 29 2.60 38.06 -11.36
N ALA A 30 1.52 38.12 -10.56
CA ALA A 30 0.57 39.18 -10.25
C ALA A 30 -0.65 39.41 -11.17
N PHE A 31 -1.79 38.83 -10.77
CA PHE A 31 -3.09 39.45 -10.98
C PHE A 31 -3.90 39.48 -9.67
N GLN A 32 -4.20 40.68 -9.17
CA GLN A 32 -5.21 40.90 -8.12
C GLN A 32 -6.57 41.04 -8.80
N ALA A 33 -7.53 40.19 -8.43
CA ALA A 33 -8.95 40.40 -8.74
C ALA A 33 -9.78 40.08 -7.49
N PHE A 34 -10.54 41.07 -7.03
CA PHE A 34 -11.54 40.94 -5.96
C PHE A 34 -12.77 40.21 -6.49
N ASN A 35 -12.76 38.88 -6.35
CA ASN A 35 -13.87 37.96 -6.13
C ASN A 35 -13.31 36.53 -6.27
N PRO A 36 -12.76 35.91 -5.21
CA PRO A 36 -12.29 34.54 -5.31
C PRO A 36 -13.48 33.58 -5.33
N ARG A 37 -13.85 33.11 -6.52
CA ARG A 37 -14.33 31.74 -6.73
C ARG A 37 -13.20 31.02 -7.44
N ALA A 38 -12.49 30.17 -6.72
CA ALA A 38 -11.47 29.30 -7.32
C ALA A 38 -12.19 28.18 -8.08
N ILE A 39 -11.92 28.07 -9.37
CA ILE A 39 -12.01 26.77 -10.07
C ILE A 39 -10.59 26.22 -9.96
N ASN A 40 -10.42 25.17 -9.16
CA ASN A 40 -9.22 24.35 -9.20
C ASN A 40 -9.34 23.44 -10.42
N ASP A 41 -8.95 23.94 -11.58
CA ASP A 41 -8.81 23.13 -12.79
C ASP A 41 -7.45 22.42 -12.71
N ARG A 42 -7.43 21.09 -12.60
CA ARG A 42 -6.21 20.27 -12.65
C ARG A 42 -6.17 19.53 -13.98
N GLU A 43 -5.34 20.00 -14.92
CA GLU A 43 -4.99 19.26 -16.14
C GLU A 43 -3.85 18.28 -15.82
N ASN A 44 -4.20 17.07 -15.37
CA ASN A 44 -3.22 16.02 -15.07
C ASN A 44 -3.05 15.08 -16.27
N ARG A 45 -1.80 14.97 -16.77
CA ARG A 45 -1.41 13.94 -17.73
C ARG A 45 -1.23 12.61 -16.98
N GLN A 46 -2.07 11.62 -17.29
CA GLN A 46 -2.04 10.30 -16.65
C GLN A 46 -0.69 9.58 -16.82
N ASP A 47 -0.18 9.04 -15.71
CA ASP A 47 0.56 7.78 -15.74
C ASP A 47 -0.44 6.65 -15.96
N ILE A 48 -0.29 5.92 -17.06
CA ILE A 48 -1.21 4.87 -17.54
C ILE A 48 -1.15 3.59 -16.66
N GLY A 49 -0.87 3.72 -15.35
CA GLY A 49 -0.53 2.59 -14.47
C GLY A 49 -0.92 2.70 -13.00
N ALA A 50 -1.27 3.88 -12.48
CA ALA A 50 -1.80 4.05 -11.12
C ALA A 50 -3.33 4.01 -11.17
N GLY A 51 -3.95 3.08 -10.44
CA GLY A 51 -5.40 2.95 -10.37
C GLY A 51 -5.79 2.40 -9.01
N GLY A 52 -6.59 3.14 -8.26
CA GLY A 52 -7.03 2.70 -6.94
C GLY A 52 -8.47 3.10 -6.66
N ARG A 53 -9.08 2.42 -5.68
CA ARG A 53 -10.48 2.59 -5.32
C ARG A 53 -10.63 2.51 -3.81
N VAL A 54 -11.46 3.39 -3.26
CA VAL A 54 -11.93 3.27 -1.88
C VAL A 54 -13.10 2.30 -1.84
N HIS A 55 -13.03 1.34 -0.93
CA HIS A 55 -14.15 0.48 -0.58
C HIS A 55 -14.87 1.06 0.64
N ASP A 56 -16.20 1.07 0.56
CA ASP A 56 -17.09 1.53 1.61
C ASP A 56 -18.20 0.50 1.79
N TYR A 57 -18.04 -0.39 2.77
CA TYR A 57 -19.06 -1.39 3.09
C TYR A 57 -19.78 -0.94 4.35
N TYR A 58 -21.09 -0.73 4.26
CA TYR A 58 -21.88 -0.21 5.37
C TYR A 58 -23.14 -1.02 5.58
N ASN A 59 -23.43 -1.36 6.84
CA ASN A 59 -24.71 -1.93 7.22
C ASN A 59 -25.29 -1.19 8.44
N ARG A 60 -26.40 -0.48 8.24
CA ARG A 60 -27.06 0.29 9.29
C ARG A 60 -27.66 -0.56 10.42
N ASP A 61 -27.97 -1.84 10.18
CA ASP A 61 -28.64 -2.70 11.15
C ASP A 61 -27.63 -3.31 12.13
N THR A 62 -26.37 -3.47 11.68
CA THR A 62 -25.26 -3.98 12.50
C THR A 62 -24.25 -2.91 12.88
N GLU A 63 -24.41 -1.67 12.38
CA GLU A 63 -23.45 -0.56 12.51
C GLU A 63 -22.03 -0.88 11.97
N ASN A 64 -21.95 -1.87 11.06
CA ASN A 64 -20.71 -2.23 10.38
C ASN A 64 -20.30 -1.13 9.41
N LYS A 65 -19.02 -0.77 9.37
CA LYS A 65 -18.50 0.25 8.48
C LYS A 65 -17.04 -0.04 8.12
N ASP A 66 -16.85 -0.78 7.04
CA ASP A 66 -15.51 -1.11 6.53
C ASP A 66 -15.05 -0.07 5.51
N VAL A 67 -13.90 0.56 5.78
CA VAL A 67 -13.27 1.52 4.85
C VAL A 67 -11.82 1.15 4.62
N PHE A 68 -11.45 0.92 3.36
CA PHE A 68 -10.09 0.57 2.94
C PHE A 68 -9.83 0.97 1.49
N VAL A 69 -8.57 0.85 1.04
CA VAL A 69 -8.15 1.22 -0.32
C VAL A 69 -7.61 0.01 -1.06
N GLU A 70 -8.09 -0.20 -2.28
CA GLU A 70 -7.54 -1.15 -3.25
C GLU A 70 -6.66 -0.44 -4.28
N ASN A 71 -5.58 -1.10 -4.72
CA ASN A 71 -4.85 -0.77 -5.94
C ASN A 71 -5.18 -1.79 -7.05
N TYR A 72 -6.15 -1.47 -7.91
CA TYR A 72 -6.48 -2.28 -9.09
C TYR A 72 -5.52 -2.04 -10.28
N GLY A 73 -4.63 -1.05 -10.16
CA GLY A 73 -3.68 -0.65 -11.18
C GLY A 73 -2.53 -1.64 -11.37
N ASN A 74 -1.53 -1.21 -12.15
CA ASN A 74 -0.36 -2.03 -12.50
C ASN A 74 0.94 -1.54 -11.84
N SER A 75 0.87 -0.43 -11.12
CA SER A 75 1.99 0.25 -10.43
C SER A 75 1.63 0.53 -8.98
N PRO A 76 2.61 0.59 -8.06
CA PRO A 76 2.35 0.93 -6.67
C PRO A 76 1.73 2.34 -6.52
N ILE A 77 0.91 2.52 -5.50
CA ILE A 77 0.29 3.81 -5.15
C ILE A 77 0.51 4.16 -3.68
N MET A 78 0.37 5.44 -3.35
CA MET A 78 0.20 5.95 -1.99
C MET A 78 -1.23 6.42 -1.82
N ALA A 79 -1.79 6.22 -0.63
CA ALA A 79 -3.17 6.55 -0.33
C ALA A 79 -3.29 7.35 0.97
N ARG A 80 -4.23 8.30 0.95
CA ARG A 80 -4.77 8.90 2.18
C ARG A 80 -6.29 8.96 2.14
N ILE A 81 -6.90 8.83 3.31
CA ILE A 81 -8.34 8.93 3.54
C ILE A 81 -8.59 9.99 4.62
N ARG A 82 -9.69 10.74 4.52
CA ARG A 82 -10.17 11.62 5.57
C ARG A 82 -11.65 11.37 5.80
N LEU A 83 -12.02 11.29 7.07
CA LEU A 83 -13.40 11.07 7.49
C LEU A 83 -14.04 12.40 7.89
N SER A 84 -15.31 12.59 7.55
CA SER A 84 -16.14 13.67 8.07
C SER A 84 -17.46 13.12 8.61
N GLU A 85 -17.90 13.61 9.75
CA GLU A 85 -19.09 13.14 10.45
C GLU A 85 -20.20 14.20 10.43
N PHE A 86 -21.43 13.72 10.42
CA PHE A 86 -22.62 14.54 10.57
C PHE A 86 -23.65 13.83 11.43
N LEU A 87 -24.20 14.56 12.40
CA LEU A 87 -25.30 14.12 13.24
C LEU A 87 -26.33 15.23 13.28
N GLU A 88 -27.61 14.88 13.11
CA GLU A 88 -28.71 15.77 13.45
C GLU A 88 -29.85 15.03 14.12
N THR A 89 -30.57 15.74 14.98
CA THR A 89 -31.66 15.17 15.78
C THR A 89 -32.92 15.98 15.60
N LYS A 90 -34.07 15.33 15.71
CA LYS A 90 -35.38 15.95 15.72
C LYS A 90 -36.25 15.25 16.75
N ARG A 91 -36.71 15.98 17.76
CA ARG A 91 -37.66 15.43 18.73
C ARG A 91 -39.08 15.46 18.17
N ASP A 92 -39.94 14.60 18.70
CA ASP A 92 -41.36 14.61 18.36
C ASP A 92 -41.99 15.96 18.66
N GLY A 93 -42.74 16.50 17.69
CA GLY A 93 -43.35 17.82 17.77
C GLY A 93 -42.45 18.98 17.34
N GLU A 94 -41.16 18.76 17.08
CA GLU A 94 -40.28 19.76 16.46
C GLU A 94 -40.53 19.84 14.95
N ALA A 95 -40.42 21.05 14.40
CA ALA A 95 -40.70 21.28 12.99
C ALA A 95 -39.53 20.86 12.07
N ALA A 96 -38.30 20.88 12.56
CA ALA A 96 -37.08 20.68 11.78
C ALA A 96 -36.03 19.87 12.56
N PHE A 97 -35.10 19.25 11.83
CA PHE A 97 -33.89 18.68 12.42
C PHE A 97 -32.95 19.79 12.90
N THR A 98 -32.21 19.50 13.97
CA THR A 98 -31.17 20.35 14.53
C THR A 98 -29.83 19.62 14.39
N PRO A 99 -28.86 20.17 13.65
CA PRO A 99 -27.53 19.58 13.54
C PRO A 99 -26.79 19.68 14.87
N LEU A 100 -25.99 18.64 15.18
CA LEU A 100 -25.13 18.59 16.36
C LEU A 100 -24.11 19.73 16.33
N VAL A 101 -23.46 19.92 15.18
CA VAL A 101 -22.51 21.01 14.96
C VAL A 101 -23.22 22.12 14.18
N PRO A 102 -23.35 23.34 14.73
CA PRO A 102 -24.02 24.44 14.06
C PRO A 102 -23.39 24.79 12.71
N GLY A 103 -24.23 25.01 11.69
CA GLY A 103 -23.79 25.40 10.34
C GLY A 103 -23.51 24.22 9.40
N THR A 104 -23.53 22.99 9.91
CA THR A 104 -23.49 21.78 9.08
C THR A 104 -24.88 21.46 8.52
N VAL A 105 -24.93 20.86 7.33
CA VAL A 105 -26.16 20.54 6.61
C VAL A 105 -26.06 19.15 6.00
N ARG A 106 -27.12 18.33 6.17
CA ARG A 106 -27.16 16.94 5.71
C ARG A 106 -26.79 16.83 4.23
N GLU A 107 -27.46 17.57 3.38
CA GLU A 107 -27.33 17.50 1.92
C GLU A 107 -26.01 18.10 1.39
N ASN A 108 -25.18 18.71 2.25
CA ASN A 108 -23.91 19.30 1.87
C ASN A 108 -22.76 18.64 2.65
N VAL A 109 -22.19 17.56 2.09
CA VAL A 109 -21.08 16.82 2.72
C VAL A 109 -19.82 17.66 2.94
N GLU A 110 -19.59 18.70 2.14
CA GLU A 110 -18.49 19.64 2.35
C GLU A 110 -18.65 20.44 3.66
N SER A 111 -19.87 20.53 4.19
CA SER A 111 -20.14 21.17 5.48
C SER A 111 -20.02 20.22 6.67
N TRP A 112 -19.82 18.92 6.45
CA TRP A 112 -19.72 17.96 7.54
C TRP A 112 -18.44 18.15 8.34
N THR A 113 -18.47 17.74 9.60
CA THR A 113 -17.37 18.02 10.53
C THR A 113 -16.24 17.02 10.30
N THR A 114 -15.06 17.49 9.92
CA THR A 114 -13.88 16.63 9.79
C THR A 114 -13.58 15.91 11.12
N TRP A 115 -13.39 14.60 11.05
CA TRP A 115 -12.92 13.81 12.17
C TRP A 115 -11.43 14.11 12.41
N ILE A 116 -11.10 14.60 13.60
CA ILE A 116 -9.74 14.95 14.01
C ILE A 116 -9.50 14.33 15.39
N PRO A 117 -8.60 13.35 15.55
CA PRO A 117 -8.27 12.81 16.86
C PRO A 117 -7.36 13.75 17.67
N THR A 118 -7.29 13.53 18.98
CA THR A 118 -6.23 14.11 19.82
C THR A 118 -4.87 13.53 19.43
N ALA A 119 -3.80 14.32 19.62
CA ALA A 119 -2.44 13.95 19.23
C ALA A 119 -1.97 12.61 19.84
N ASP A 120 -2.37 12.30 21.06
CA ASP A 120 -1.92 11.12 21.81
C ASP A 120 -2.92 9.96 21.82
N ASN A 121 -4.11 10.14 21.23
CA ASN A 121 -5.16 9.11 21.24
C ASN A 121 -6.12 9.23 20.06
N ILE A 122 -6.05 8.25 19.15
CA ILE A 122 -6.94 8.14 17.98
C ILE A 122 -8.41 7.92 18.34
N ASN A 123 -8.72 7.41 19.54
CA ASN A 123 -10.08 7.10 19.97
C ASN A 123 -10.80 8.30 20.62
N VAL A 124 -10.12 9.45 20.75
CA VAL A 124 -10.69 10.66 21.34
C VAL A 124 -10.59 11.76 20.30
N ARG A 125 -11.74 12.33 19.90
CA ARG A 125 -11.77 13.47 18.98
C ARG A 125 -11.30 14.74 19.68
N ALA A 126 -10.48 15.52 19.01
CA ALA A 126 -9.95 16.78 19.50
C ALA A 126 -11.01 17.88 19.49
N ASN A 127 -10.89 18.83 20.42
CA ASN A 127 -11.73 20.03 20.46
C ASN A 127 -11.26 21.06 19.40
N VAL A 128 -11.47 20.67 18.14
CA VAL A 128 -11.13 21.45 16.94
C VAL A 128 -12.30 21.33 15.97
N ASN A 129 -12.79 22.47 15.49
CA ASN A 129 -13.87 22.55 14.49
C ASN A 129 -15.14 21.74 14.82
N GLY A 130 -15.41 21.48 16.11
CA GLY A 130 -16.59 20.72 16.56
C GLY A 130 -16.44 19.20 16.50
N SER A 131 -15.26 18.67 16.19
CA SER A 131 -15.02 17.22 16.12
C SER A 131 -15.32 16.52 17.45
N ASP A 132 -14.94 17.12 18.58
CA ASP A 132 -15.19 16.59 19.92
C ASP A 132 -16.67 16.44 20.30
N ALA A 133 -17.58 17.15 19.61
CA ALA A 133 -19.02 17.03 19.84
C ALA A 133 -19.54 15.60 19.65
N PHE A 134 -18.88 14.83 18.78
CA PHE A 134 -19.24 13.45 18.45
C PHE A 134 -18.77 12.43 19.50
N ASN A 135 -17.80 12.77 20.37
CA ASN A 135 -17.31 11.87 21.42
C ASN A 135 -18.41 11.36 22.36
N ARG A 136 -19.49 12.13 22.50
CA ARG A 136 -20.65 11.71 23.30
C ARG A 136 -21.51 10.68 22.58
N TYR A 137 -21.59 10.74 21.25
CA TYR A 137 -22.66 10.12 20.48
C TYR A 137 -22.24 8.90 19.68
N SER A 138 -20.99 8.84 19.21
CA SER A 138 -20.50 7.73 18.39
C SER A 138 -19.08 7.30 18.76
N THR A 139 -18.84 5.99 18.61
CA THR A 139 -17.54 5.36 18.75
C THR A 139 -17.11 4.84 17.37
N LEU A 140 -15.88 5.17 16.96
CA LEU A 140 -15.28 4.61 15.76
C LEU A 140 -14.30 3.50 16.16
N THR A 141 -14.43 2.33 15.55
CA THR A 141 -13.46 1.26 15.68
C THR A 141 -12.49 1.36 14.51
N LEU A 142 -11.29 1.85 14.79
CA LEU A 142 -10.25 2.06 13.79
C LEU A 142 -9.34 0.84 13.68
N GLY A 143 -9.03 0.46 12.44
CA GLY A 143 -8.21 -0.71 12.16
C GLY A 143 -8.96 -2.02 12.30
N TRP A 144 -8.41 -3.06 11.67
CA TRP A 144 -8.84 -4.43 11.85
C TRP A 144 -7.77 -5.22 12.62
N SER A 145 -8.09 -5.69 13.83
CA SER A 145 -7.20 -6.60 14.57
C SER A 145 -8.01 -7.55 15.45
N ARG A 146 -8.26 -8.75 14.94
CA ARG A 146 -8.93 -9.83 15.66
C ARG A 146 -7.93 -10.96 15.86
N PRO A 147 -7.39 -11.15 17.08
CA PRO A 147 -6.38 -12.17 17.33
C PRO A 147 -6.82 -13.56 16.85
N GLY A 148 -6.00 -14.20 16.02
CA GLY A 148 -6.25 -15.54 15.50
C GLY A 148 -7.23 -15.64 14.34
N GLN A 149 -7.61 -14.50 13.72
CA GLN A 149 -8.32 -14.47 12.45
C GLN A 149 -7.39 -14.05 11.33
N ASP A 150 -7.64 -14.57 10.12
CA ASP A 150 -6.98 -14.11 8.90
C ASP A 150 -7.59 -12.79 8.44
N ALA A 151 -6.82 -12.00 7.67
CA ALA A 151 -7.28 -10.72 7.15
C ALA A 151 -8.62 -10.85 6.39
N PRO A 152 -9.49 -9.81 6.43
CA PRO A 152 -10.79 -9.88 5.79
C PRO A 152 -10.68 -10.16 4.30
N TRP A 153 -11.68 -10.87 3.78
CA TRP A 153 -11.86 -11.04 2.35
C TRP A 153 -12.73 -9.91 1.82
N TYR A 154 -12.41 -9.45 0.62
CA TYR A 154 -13.18 -8.43 -0.08
C TYR A 154 -13.35 -8.83 -1.55
N MET A 155 -14.42 -8.37 -2.17
CA MET A 155 -14.58 -8.46 -3.62
C MET A 155 -13.83 -7.27 -4.27
N PRO A 156 -12.85 -7.52 -5.17
CA PRO A 156 -12.15 -6.48 -5.90
C PRO A 156 -13.10 -5.58 -6.69
N SER A 157 -12.72 -4.31 -6.85
CA SER A 157 -13.52 -3.35 -7.59
C SER A 157 -13.65 -3.77 -9.05
N PHE A 158 -14.87 -3.73 -9.58
CA PHE A 158 -15.10 -3.92 -11.01
C PHE A 158 -14.76 -2.66 -11.81
N ASN A 159 -14.72 -1.50 -11.15
CA ASN A 159 -14.56 -0.20 -11.78
C ASN A 159 -13.08 0.22 -11.83
N HIS A 160 -12.43 -0.13 -12.94
CA HIS A 160 -11.05 0.24 -13.24
C HIS A 160 -10.92 1.57 -14.02
N ASP A 161 -11.99 2.36 -14.14
CA ASP A 161 -11.90 3.70 -14.71
C ASP A 161 -11.32 4.66 -13.67
N SER A 162 -10.13 5.19 -13.95
CA SER A 162 -9.41 6.11 -13.07
C SER A 162 -10.00 7.53 -13.06
N ASP A 163 -10.86 7.87 -14.03
CA ASP A 163 -11.55 9.15 -14.07
C ASP A 163 -12.94 9.08 -13.40
N ASP A 164 -13.41 7.87 -13.06
CA ASP A 164 -14.64 7.69 -12.29
C ASP A 164 -14.35 7.93 -10.80
N LEU A 165 -15.08 8.86 -10.19
CA LEU A 165 -14.95 9.22 -8.78
C LEU A 165 -15.76 8.33 -7.84
N ARG A 166 -16.59 7.43 -8.36
CA ARG A 166 -17.38 6.51 -7.54
C ARG A 166 -16.49 5.61 -6.69
N THR A 167 -16.87 5.38 -5.46
CA THR A 167 -16.29 4.37 -4.57
C THR A 167 -16.81 2.97 -4.92
N ALA A 168 -16.25 1.93 -4.30
CA ALA A 168 -16.84 0.60 -4.25
C ALA A 168 -17.77 0.52 -3.02
N ALA A 169 -18.98 1.08 -3.15
CA ALA A 169 -19.96 1.19 -2.08
C ALA A 169 -20.92 -0.03 -2.07
N ALA A 170 -20.96 -0.78 -0.96
CA ALA A 170 -21.80 -1.98 -0.80
C ALA A 170 -22.79 -1.88 0.39
N GLY A 171 -23.86 -2.68 0.32
CA GLY A 171 -24.89 -2.74 1.36
C GLY A 171 -25.75 -1.48 1.44
N HIS A 172 -25.75 -0.85 2.61
CA HIS A 172 -26.42 0.42 2.85
C HIS A 172 -25.53 1.64 2.53
N ALA A 173 -24.29 1.42 2.09
CA ALA A 173 -23.38 2.48 1.70
C ALA A 173 -23.93 3.29 0.53
N ARG A 174 -23.47 4.54 0.44
CA ARG A 174 -23.97 5.49 -0.55
C ARG A 174 -22.80 6.18 -1.20
N ASP A 175 -22.63 5.89 -2.48
CA ASP A 175 -21.73 6.67 -3.29
C ASP A 175 -22.30 8.08 -3.53
N TRP A 176 -21.48 9.10 -3.26
CA TRP A 176 -21.88 10.50 -3.37
C TRP A 176 -22.25 10.90 -4.81
N VAL A 177 -21.56 10.33 -5.81
CA VAL A 177 -21.75 10.66 -7.24
C VAL A 177 -23.07 10.06 -7.76
N GLU A 178 -23.43 8.87 -7.31
CA GLU A 178 -24.63 8.16 -7.76
C GLU A 178 -25.89 8.47 -6.92
N GLY A 179 -25.72 8.71 -5.62
CA GLY A 179 -26.82 8.79 -4.64
C GLY A 179 -27.63 10.10 -4.62
N ASN A 180 -27.36 11.07 -5.50
CA ASN A 180 -27.90 12.45 -5.41
C ASN A 180 -27.63 13.13 -4.05
N GLY A 181 -26.55 12.74 -3.36
CA GLY A 181 -26.17 13.23 -2.04
C GLY A 181 -26.85 12.55 -0.84
N ALA A 182 -26.73 13.15 0.35
CA ALA A 182 -27.24 12.57 1.58
C ALA A 182 -28.77 12.74 1.72
N THR A 183 -29.53 11.68 1.43
CA THR A 183 -31.00 11.63 1.56
C THR A 183 -31.46 10.89 2.84
N ASP A 184 -32.76 10.64 3.00
CA ASP A 184 -33.45 10.08 4.17
C ASP A 184 -33.13 8.61 4.56
N GLY A 185 -32.01 8.05 4.11
CA GLY A 185 -31.60 6.69 4.48
C GLY A 185 -32.31 5.55 3.72
N VAL A 186 -33.24 5.83 2.80
CA VAL A 186 -34.07 4.78 2.15
C VAL A 186 -33.55 4.30 0.79
N THR A 187 -32.84 5.13 0.01
CA THR A 187 -32.24 4.75 -1.29
C THR A 187 -30.83 4.18 -1.14
N ASP A 188 -30.49 3.12 -1.88
CA ASP A 188 -29.15 2.55 -2.00
C ASP A 188 -28.37 3.30 -3.09
N GLY A 189 -27.23 3.89 -2.73
CA GLY A 189 -26.27 4.48 -3.68
C GLY A 189 -25.16 3.49 -3.97
N THR A 190 -25.50 2.20 -4.02
CA THR A 190 -24.53 1.11 -4.12
C THR A 190 -23.95 1.06 -5.52
N THR A 191 -22.64 0.86 -5.56
CA THR A 191 -21.85 0.76 -6.78
C THR A 191 -21.08 -0.56 -6.83
N HIS A 192 -21.31 -1.42 -5.83
CA HIS A 192 -20.54 -2.62 -5.57
C HIS A 192 -21.40 -3.71 -4.90
N PRO A 193 -21.18 -5.00 -5.23
CA PRO A 193 -21.92 -6.08 -4.59
C PRO A 193 -21.56 -6.26 -3.11
N GLY A 194 -22.51 -6.84 -2.38
CA GLY A 194 -22.43 -7.13 -0.95
C GLY A 194 -23.57 -6.46 -0.17
N ASP A 195 -23.91 -7.01 0.99
CA ASP A 195 -24.92 -6.42 1.88
C ASP A 195 -24.32 -5.48 2.96
N GLY A 196 -23.00 -5.28 2.90
CA GLY A 196 -22.25 -4.40 3.79
C GLY A 196 -22.07 -4.93 5.20
N THR A 197 -22.46 -6.19 5.49
CA THR A 197 -22.19 -6.82 6.79
C THR A 197 -20.72 -7.21 6.93
N ASP A 198 -20.26 -7.24 8.17
CA ASP A 198 -18.92 -7.72 8.52
C ASP A 198 -18.71 -9.15 8.00
N ALA A 199 -17.52 -9.40 7.44
CA ALA A 199 -17.11 -10.69 6.90
C ALA A 199 -18.10 -11.31 5.88
N TYR A 200 -18.79 -10.48 5.09
CA TYR A 200 -19.72 -10.95 4.05
C TYR A 200 -19.05 -11.89 3.02
N TRP A 201 -17.82 -11.57 2.62
CA TRP A 201 -17.06 -12.34 1.63
C TRP A 201 -16.18 -13.41 2.31
N SER A 202 -15.99 -14.53 1.62
CA SER A 202 -15.17 -15.65 2.08
C SER A 202 -14.26 -16.20 0.99
N SER A 203 -13.14 -16.82 1.39
CA SER A 203 -12.18 -17.47 0.49
C SER A 203 -12.87 -18.33 -0.59
N GLY A 204 -12.55 -18.06 -1.85
CA GLY A 204 -13.05 -18.81 -3.01
C GLY A 204 -14.42 -18.35 -3.53
N ASP A 205 -15.02 -17.32 -2.92
CA ASP A 205 -16.19 -16.66 -3.49
C ASP A 205 -15.85 -15.97 -4.82
N THR A 206 -16.82 -15.97 -5.73
CA THR A 206 -16.74 -15.28 -7.02
C THR A 206 -18.02 -14.50 -7.27
N PHE A 207 -17.92 -13.35 -7.95
CA PHE A 207 -19.08 -12.58 -8.37
C PHE A 207 -18.99 -12.26 -9.87
N ASP A 208 -20.10 -12.50 -10.57
CA ASP A 208 -20.25 -12.24 -11.99
C ASP A 208 -21.05 -10.94 -12.20
N ASN A 209 -20.36 -9.88 -12.62
CA ASN A 209 -20.99 -8.58 -12.91
C ASN A 209 -21.49 -8.46 -14.37
N SER A 210 -21.55 -9.55 -15.14
CA SER A 210 -22.04 -9.52 -16.54
C SER A 210 -23.51 -9.13 -16.71
N ALA A 211 -24.29 -9.11 -15.61
CA ALA A 211 -25.62 -8.54 -15.62
C ALA A 211 -25.64 -7.00 -15.78
N GLY A 212 -24.48 -6.34 -15.69
CA GLY A 212 -24.33 -4.90 -15.89
C GLY A 212 -25.00 -4.06 -14.81
N ILE A 213 -25.12 -4.61 -13.59
CA ILE A 213 -25.83 -3.97 -12.47
C ILE A 213 -24.95 -2.89 -11.83
N TRP A 214 -23.62 -3.08 -11.81
CA TRP A 214 -22.69 -2.15 -11.18
C TRP A 214 -21.90 -1.34 -12.22
N PRO A 215 -21.59 -0.06 -11.97
CA PRO A 215 -20.88 0.82 -12.91
C PRO A 215 -19.46 0.30 -13.15
N SER A 216 -19.19 -0.36 -14.29
CA SER A 216 -17.87 -1.00 -14.54
C SER A 216 -17.80 -1.87 -15.83
N GLN A 217 -16.66 -2.55 -16.00
CA GLN A 217 -16.47 -3.67 -16.92
C GLN A 217 -17.28 -4.90 -16.48
N GLU A 218 -17.90 -5.57 -17.45
CA GLU A 218 -18.58 -6.85 -17.27
C GLU A 218 -17.53 -7.97 -17.15
N ILE A 219 -17.16 -8.30 -15.91
CA ILE A 219 -16.16 -9.32 -15.58
C ILE A 219 -16.63 -10.22 -14.44
N VAL A 220 -16.03 -11.42 -14.36
CA VAL A 220 -16.10 -12.29 -13.18
C VAL A 220 -14.87 -12.03 -12.34
N GLN A 221 -15.06 -11.71 -11.07
CA GLN A 221 -13.97 -11.56 -10.10
C GLN A 221 -14.05 -12.63 -9.01
N GLU A 222 -12.88 -13.03 -8.54
CA GLU A 222 -12.70 -13.84 -7.33
C GLU A 222 -12.35 -12.89 -6.19
N VAL A 223 -12.82 -13.20 -4.98
CA VAL A 223 -12.44 -12.41 -3.80
C VAL A 223 -10.92 -12.35 -3.63
N ALA A 224 -10.45 -11.24 -3.09
CA ALA A 224 -9.07 -11.07 -2.64
C ALA A 224 -9.06 -10.85 -1.12
N GLN A 225 -7.88 -10.97 -0.53
CA GLN A 225 -7.70 -10.73 0.90
C GLN A 225 -7.03 -9.37 1.10
N ASN A 226 -7.53 -8.60 2.08
CA ASN A 226 -6.86 -7.37 2.51
C ASN A 226 -5.46 -7.69 3.06
N LEU A 227 -4.56 -6.71 3.02
CA LEU A 227 -3.27 -6.82 3.70
C LEU A 227 -3.52 -6.99 5.21
N PRO A 228 -2.77 -7.89 5.88
CA PRO A 228 -2.79 -8.00 7.33
C PRO A 228 -2.48 -6.66 8.00
N GLN A 229 -3.12 -6.39 9.14
CA GLN A 229 -2.78 -5.22 9.92
C GLN A 229 -1.51 -5.47 10.73
N GLY A 230 -0.39 -4.89 10.30
CA GLY A 230 0.88 -5.01 11.00
C GLY A 230 0.89 -4.30 12.36
N ARG A 231 0.13 -3.21 12.50
CA ARG A 231 -0.03 -2.44 13.75
C ARG A 231 -1.40 -1.78 13.84
N PRO A 232 -1.93 -1.54 15.05
CA PRO A 232 -3.08 -0.66 15.23
C PRO A 232 -2.82 0.71 14.59
N PRO A 233 -3.84 1.35 13.98
CA PRO A 233 -3.73 2.74 13.56
C PRO A 233 -3.27 3.63 14.72
N MET A 234 -2.54 4.70 14.39
CA MET A 234 -1.97 5.62 15.38
C MET A 234 -1.86 7.03 14.82
N THR A 235 -1.70 8.03 15.67
CA THR A 235 -1.43 9.39 15.20
C THR A 235 0.00 9.52 14.67
N ILE A 236 0.26 10.57 13.89
CA ILE A 236 1.61 10.93 13.45
C ILE A 236 2.54 11.30 14.62
N GLU A 237 1.99 11.75 15.75
CA GLU A 237 2.74 12.00 16.98
C GLU A 237 3.23 10.67 17.59
N GLN A 238 2.33 9.68 17.73
CA GLN A 238 2.68 8.34 18.24
C GLN A 238 3.61 7.59 17.30
N TRP A 239 3.40 7.75 15.99
CA TRP A 239 4.27 7.20 14.96
C TRP A 239 5.71 7.72 15.11
N ASP A 240 5.89 8.98 15.46
CA ASP A 240 7.22 9.57 15.61
C ASP A 240 8.03 8.97 16.76
N GLU A 241 7.34 8.47 17.79
CA GLU A 241 7.95 7.79 18.93
C GLU A 241 8.41 6.36 18.61
N LEU A 242 7.99 5.79 17.47
CA LEU A 242 8.41 4.46 17.06
C LEU A 242 9.91 4.44 16.71
N PRO A 243 10.61 3.32 16.93
CA PRO A 243 11.91 3.09 16.30
C PRO A 243 11.80 3.15 14.76
N ASP A 244 12.81 3.67 14.06
CA ASP A 244 12.77 3.89 12.61
C ASP A 244 12.38 2.66 11.78
N TYR A 245 12.81 1.47 12.21
CA TYR A 245 12.48 0.20 11.54
C TYR A 245 11.02 -0.23 11.71
N GLN A 246 10.26 0.44 12.58
CA GLN A 246 8.83 0.19 12.83
C GLN A 246 7.93 1.26 12.22
N LYS A 247 8.49 2.36 11.70
CA LYS A 247 7.74 3.51 11.19
C LYS A 247 7.14 3.29 9.79
N ILE A 248 7.58 2.27 9.04
CA ILE A 248 7.03 1.90 7.72
C ILE A 248 6.46 0.48 7.80
N GLY A 249 5.27 0.28 7.24
CA GLY A 249 4.59 -1.02 7.21
C GLY A 249 3.09 -0.92 7.00
N ASP A 250 2.41 -2.06 7.15
CA ASP A 250 0.99 -2.20 6.82
C ASP A 250 0.07 -1.74 7.96
N PHE A 251 0.00 -0.42 8.15
CA PHE A 251 -0.86 0.24 9.12
C PHE A 251 -1.16 1.69 8.72
N TRP A 252 -2.15 2.29 9.36
CA TRP A 252 -2.58 3.67 9.12
C TRP A 252 -1.95 4.65 10.13
N VAL A 253 -1.45 5.79 9.64
CA VAL A 253 -0.93 6.91 10.45
C VAL A 253 -1.79 8.14 10.21
N ILE A 254 -2.35 8.71 11.27
CA ILE A 254 -3.30 9.82 11.21
C ILE A 254 -2.60 11.15 11.55
N ASP A 255 -2.61 12.07 10.61
CA ASP A 255 -2.27 13.47 10.87
C ASP A 255 -3.39 14.12 11.71
N HIS A 256 -3.10 14.30 13.00
CA HIS A 256 -4.01 14.87 13.99
C HIS A 256 -4.22 16.39 13.81
N GLN A 257 -3.54 17.05 12.85
CA GLN A 257 -3.78 18.45 12.51
C GLN A 257 -4.84 18.60 11.40
N THR A 258 -4.88 17.65 10.46
CA THR A 258 -5.73 17.74 9.26
C THR A 258 -6.84 16.70 9.20
N GLY A 259 -6.75 15.61 9.97
CA GLY A 259 -7.65 14.46 9.92
C GLY A 259 -7.37 13.51 8.76
N TRP A 260 -6.31 13.72 7.97
CA TRP A 260 -5.88 12.77 6.94
C TRP A 260 -5.20 11.56 7.59
N ALA A 261 -5.67 10.37 7.25
CA ALA A 261 -5.05 9.09 7.56
C ALA A 261 -4.29 8.58 6.33
N TYR A 262 -3.04 8.20 6.53
CA TYR A 262 -2.10 7.79 5.49
C TYR A 262 -1.73 6.33 5.68
N TRP A 263 -1.68 5.56 4.60
CA TRP A 263 -1.16 4.20 4.66
C TRP A 263 0.38 4.23 4.72
N ALA A 264 0.98 3.56 5.70
CA ALA A 264 2.41 3.67 6.03
C ALA A 264 3.35 2.81 5.17
N SER A 265 2.87 2.27 4.05
CA SER A 265 3.67 1.56 3.04
C SER A 265 3.16 1.87 1.62
N LEU A 266 3.82 1.35 0.59
CA LEU A 266 3.28 1.40 -0.78
C LEU A 266 2.22 0.31 -0.95
N ILE A 267 1.10 0.65 -1.57
CA ILE A 267 0.07 -0.34 -1.93
C ILE A 267 0.45 -0.92 -3.28
N GLU A 268 0.93 -2.16 -3.30
CA GLU A 268 1.28 -2.89 -4.52
C GLU A 268 0.07 -3.18 -5.41
N ALA A 269 0.32 -3.36 -6.70
CA ALA A 269 -0.71 -3.72 -7.68
C ALA A 269 -1.42 -5.03 -7.30
N GLY A 270 -2.75 -4.98 -7.22
CA GLY A 270 -3.61 -6.10 -6.85
C GLY A 270 -3.78 -6.32 -5.34
N ASN A 271 -3.24 -5.42 -4.50
CA ASN A 271 -3.44 -5.48 -3.05
C ASN A 271 -4.44 -4.41 -2.58
N ALA A 272 -5.02 -4.65 -1.41
CA ALA A 272 -5.78 -3.65 -0.66
C ALA A 272 -5.21 -3.47 0.75
N THR A 273 -5.29 -2.26 1.28
CA THR A 273 -4.88 -1.97 2.66
C THR A 273 -5.71 -2.77 3.67
N SER A 274 -5.25 -2.82 4.91
CA SER A 274 -6.16 -3.16 6.02
C SER A 274 -7.19 -2.04 6.22
N TYR A 275 -8.19 -2.29 7.05
CA TYR A 275 -9.26 -1.34 7.33
C TYR A 275 -8.70 -0.09 8.03
N LEU A 276 -9.13 1.09 7.59
CA LEU A 276 -9.02 2.31 8.40
C LEU A 276 -10.13 2.33 9.46
N LEU A 277 -11.34 1.98 9.04
CA LEU A 277 -12.55 1.91 9.86
C LEU A 277 -13.16 0.51 9.72
N ASP A 278 -13.51 -0.12 10.85
CA ASP A 278 -14.17 -1.44 10.97
C ASP A 278 -15.63 -1.27 11.43
N ALA A 279 -15.90 -0.26 12.28
CA ALA A 279 -17.26 0.01 12.76
C ALA A 279 -17.46 1.48 13.14
N ALA A 280 -18.72 1.92 13.09
CA ALA A 280 -19.16 3.24 13.52
C ALA A 280 -20.44 3.11 14.35
N GLU A 281 -20.27 2.91 15.65
CA GLU A 281 -21.35 2.51 16.56
C GLU A 281 -21.95 3.73 17.28
N MET A 282 -23.28 3.78 17.37
CA MET A 282 -23.97 4.80 18.14
C MET A 282 -23.98 4.44 19.62
N THR A 283 -23.67 5.40 20.47
CA THR A 283 -23.74 5.23 21.92
C THR A 283 -25.17 5.38 22.43
N SER A 284 -25.46 4.85 23.61
CA SER A 284 -26.76 5.04 24.28
C SER A 284 -27.11 6.51 24.59
N ALA A 285 -26.15 7.45 24.49
CA ALA A 285 -26.41 8.87 24.72
C ALA A 285 -27.32 9.50 23.66
N ILE A 286 -27.43 8.88 22.47
CA ILE A 286 -28.37 9.33 21.44
C ILE A 286 -29.82 9.13 21.89
N ASP A 287 -30.09 8.01 22.57
CA ASP A 287 -31.42 7.69 23.12
C ASP A 287 -31.83 8.68 24.20
N GLU A 288 -30.89 9.16 25.03
CA GLU A 288 -31.16 10.23 26.00
C GLU A 288 -31.49 11.56 25.34
N THR A 289 -30.85 11.85 24.21
CA THR A 289 -30.98 13.16 23.53
C THR A 289 -32.29 13.25 22.74
N VAL A 290 -32.65 12.15 22.09
CA VAL A 290 -33.85 12.06 21.26
C VAL A 290 -35.04 11.63 22.10
N SER A 291 -34.95 10.52 22.85
CA SER A 291 -35.97 9.85 23.71
C SER A 291 -37.35 9.56 23.08
N ASN A 292 -37.87 10.47 22.23
CA ASN A 292 -38.99 10.36 21.31
C ASN A 292 -38.67 11.27 20.10
N GLY A 293 -38.34 10.67 18.95
CA GLY A 293 -37.97 11.42 17.74
C GLY A 293 -37.08 10.62 16.79
N TYR A 294 -36.31 11.34 15.97
CA TYR A 294 -35.46 10.80 14.93
C TYR A 294 -34.03 11.36 15.05
N TYR A 295 -33.04 10.57 14.67
CA TYR A 295 -31.70 11.07 14.40
C TYR A 295 -31.22 10.57 13.03
N TYR A 296 -30.27 11.30 12.47
CA TYR A 296 -29.49 10.87 11.32
C TYR A 296 -28.02 11.02 11.68
N TYR A 297 -27.26 9.94 11.49
CA TYR A 297 -25.81 9.93 11.58
C TYR A 297 -25.22 9.45 10.25
N GLY A 298 -24.13 10.07 9.82
CA GLY A 298 -23.43 9.68 8.61
C GLY A 298 -21.94 9.98 8.70
N ILE A 299 -21.16 9.17 7.98
CA ILE A 299 -19.72 9.37 7.77
C ILE A 299 -19.49 9.51 6.26
N HIS A 300 -18.81 10.57 5.88
CA HIS A 300 -18.31 10.80 4.54
C HIS A 300 -16.83 10.42 4.46
N VAL A 301 -16.44 9.71 3.40
CA VAL A 301 -15.07 9.27 3.14
C VAL A 301 -14.50 10.06 1.97
N ASP A 302 -13.52 10.91 2.24
CA ASP A 302 -12.72 11.62 1.24
C ASP A 302 -11.39 10.88 1.04
N SER A 303 -10.85 10.85 -0.18
CA SER A 303 -9.61 10.12 -0.45
C SER A 303 -8.76 10.75 -1.54
N GLN A 304 -7.46 10.49 -1.47
CA GLN A 304 -6.53 10.83 -2.53
C GLN A 304 -5.56 9.68 -2.75
N LEU A 305 -5.49 9.22 -4.00
CA LEU A 305 -4.70 8.08 -4.44
C LEU A 305 -3.76 8.57 -5.53
N ILE A 306 -2.46 8.42 -5.30
CA ILE A 306 -1.43 9.02 -6.18
C ILE A 306 -0.28 8.06 -6.40
N SER A 307 0.45 8.25 -7.50
CA SER A 307 1.73 7.57 -7.66
C SER A 307 2.77 8.14 -6.68
N PRO A 308 3.75 7.33 -6.22
CA PRO A 308 4.71 7.73 -5.20
C PRO A 308 5.47 9.01 -5.54
N ARG A 309 5.73 9.27 -6.83
CA ARG A 309 6.41 10.47 -7.34
C ARG A 309 5.65 11.78 -7.11
N HIS A 310 4.35 11.73 -6.83
CA HIS A 310 3.49 12.89 -6.58
C HIS A 310 3.18 13.09 -5.10
N SER A 311 3.82 12.35 -4.19
CA SER A 311 3.48 12.41 -2.76
C SER A 311 3.70 13.75 -2.10
N ASP A 312 4.46 14.65 -2.70
CA ASP A 312 4.58 16.02 -2.21
C ASP A 312 3.23 16.78 -2.28
N ASP A 313 2.27 16.33 -3.11
CA ASP A 313 0.89 16.85 -3.14
C ASP A 313 0.12 16.57 -1.82
N PHE A 314 0.62 15.68 -0.98
CA PHE A 314 0.05 15.39 0.33
C PHE A 314 0.50 16.34 1.44
N LEU A 315 1.55 17.14 1.22
CA LEU A 315 2.16 18.00 2.23
C LEU A 315 1.31 19.21 2.63
N GLU A 316 0.37 19.63 1.77
CA GLU A 316 -0.39 20.86 2.00
C GLU A 316 -1.17 20.82 3.33
N GLY A 317 -0.79 21.70 4.25
CA GLY A 317 -1.44 21.89 5.55
C GLY A 317 -1.15 20.80 6.59
N GLY A 318 -0.31 19.81 6.28
CA GLY A 318 -0.02 18.69 7.16
C GLY A 318 1.01 18.98 8.27
N ASP A 319 1.12 18.04 9.20
CA ASP A 319 2.11 18.04 10.28
C ASP A 319 3.56 18.12 9.75
N GLU A 320 4.47 18.72 10.52
CA GLU A 320 5.87 18.92 10.11
C GLU A 320 6.62 17.61 9.84
N ARG A 321 6.18 16.51 10.47
CA ARG A 321 6.74 15.17 10.30
C ARG A 321 6.33 14.48 9.01
N LEU A 322 5.36 15.04 8.29
CA LEU A 322 4.77 14.41 7.13
C LEU A 322 5.77 14.27 5.97
N ASP A 323 6.71 15.21 5.79
CA ASP A 323 7.71 15.14 4.72
C ASP A 323 8.66 13.94 4.89
N ASP A 324 9.17 13.75 6.11
CA ASP A 324 10.00 12.59 6.46
C ASP A 324 9.20 11.29 6.34
N PHE A 325 7.95 11.28 6.80
CA PHE A 325 7.07 10.12 6.70
C PHE A 325 6.80 9.70 5.24
N LEU A 326 6.41 10.64 4.38
CA LEU A 326 6.16 10.38 2.96
C LEU A 326 7.45 9.96 2.23
N THR A 327 8.59 10.53 2.62
CA THR A 327 9.91 10.07 2.16
C THR A 327 10.17 8.63 2.57
N GLY A 328 9.86 8.28 3.82
CA GLY A 328 10.00 6.93 4.33
C GLY A 328 9.15 5.92 3.57
N ILE A 329 7.89 6.25 3.26
CA ILE A 329 7.01 5.39 2.46
C ILE A 329 7.61 5.14 1.08
N ARG A 330 8.06 6.19 0.38
CA ARG A 330 8.73 6.06 -0.93
C ARG A 330 9.94 5.13 -0.83
N ASN A 331 10.77 5.29 0.19
CA ASN A 331 12.00 4.52 0.34
C ASN A 331 11.79 3.12 0.92
N ASN A 332 10.57 2.81 1.39
CA ASN A 332 10.26 1.68 2.24
C ASN A 332 11.14 1.62 3.51
N SER A 333 11.60 2.77 4.01
CA SER A 333 12.52 2.90 5.15
C SER A 333 12.64 4.36 5.64
N MET A 334 12.61 4.58 6.96
CA MET A 334 12.74 5.92 7.55
C MET A 334 14.17 6.44 7.67
N HIS A 335 15.17 5.57 7.67
CA HIS A 335 16.52 5.92 8.10
C HIS A 335 17.39 6.43 6.94
N ASP A 336 16.78 7.24 6.09
CA ASP A 336 17.45 7.96 5.01
C ASP A 336 17.90 9.36 5.41
N THR A 337 17.62 9.77 6.65
CA THR A 337 18.12 11.02 7.22
C THR A 337 19.66 11.02 7.22
N GLY A 338 20.24 11.79 6.29
CA GLY A 338 21.69 11.85 6.04
C GLY A 338 22.22 10.82 5.03
N SER A 339 21.38 9.96 4.48
CA SER A 339 21.72 9.09 3.36
C SER A 339 21.68 9.87 2.05
N THR A 340 22.76 9.86 1.27
CA THR A 340 22.81 10.40 -0.10
C THR A 340 22.35 9.38 -1.14
N ASN A 341 21.87 8.22 -0.71
CA ASN A 341 21.46 7.17 -1.62
C ASN A 341 20.29 7.63 -2.48
N PRO A 342 20.34 7.41 -3.80
CA PRO A 342 19.24 7.69 -4.70
C PRO A 342 17.92 7.04 -4.25
N ARG A 343 16.81 7.72 -4.54
CA ARG A 343 15.48 7.13 -4.40
C ARG A 343 15.33 5.99 -5.41
N PHE A 344 14.48 5.02 -5.09
CA PHE A 344 14.36 3.79 -5.86
C PHE A 344 13.82 4.01 -7.28
N GLU A 345 13.12 5.11 -7.57
CA GLU A 345 12.60 5.41 -8.91
C GLU A 345 13.70 5.79 -9.90
N PHE A 346 14.88 6.17 -9.40
CA PHE A 346 16.02 6.53 -10.22
C PHE A 346 16.98 5.36 -10.37
N ASP A 347 17.03 4.82 -11.58
CA ASP A 347 18.11 3.92 -11.97
C ASP A 347 19.44 4.67 -11.89
N SER A 348 20.26 4.28 -10.92
CA SER A 348 21.48 4.99 -10.56
C SER A 348 22.71 4.09 -10.69
N PRO A 349 23.87 4.65 -11.06
CA PRO A 349 25.09 3.86 -11.14
C PRO A 349 25.48 3.36 -9.74
N PRO A 350 26.23 2.24 -9.64
CA PRO A 350 26.71 1.73 -8.36
C PRO A 350 27.33 2.81 -7.46
N SER A 351 28.18 3.68 -8.03
CA SER A 351 28.89 4.76 -7.32
C SER A 351 27.99 5.80 -6.64
N ALA A 352 26.69 5.80 -6.90
CA ALA A 352 25.74 6.67 -6.20
C ALA A 352 25.30 6.09 -4.84
N PHE A 353 25.55 4.80 -4.60
CA PHE A 353 25.11 4.11 -3.40
C PHE A 353 26.21 3.99 -2.33
N ASN A 354 25.86 4.38 -1.11
CA ASN A 354 26.51 4.05 0.13
C ASN A 354 25.66 3.01 0.88
N PHE A 355 26.05 1.73 0.78
CA PHE A 355 25.34 0.63 1.43
C PHE A 355 25.53 0.62 2.95
N ASP A 356 26.56 1.29 3.50
CA ASP A 356 26.76 1.40 4.96
C ASP A 356 25.65 2.18 5.67
N THR A 357 24.94 3.03 4.93
CA THR A 357 23.83 3.83 5.46
C THR A 357 22.46 3.25 5.15
N MET A 358 22.38 2.08 4.51
CA MET A 358 21.09 1.44 4.21
C MET A 358 20.61 0.57 5.38
N LEU A 359 19.33 0.68 5.69
CA LEU A 359 18.66 -0.26 6.60
C LEU A 359 18.03 -1.43 5.86
N PRO A 360 17.90 -2.60 6.53
CA PRO A 360 17.10 -3.72 6.06
C PRO A 360 15.72 -3.30 5.55
N GLY A 361 15.30 -3.83 4.40
CA GLY A 361 14.02 -3.54 3.75
C GLY A 361 14.05 -2.37 2.76
N ARG A 362 15.13 -1.56 2.73
CA ARG A 362 15.25 -0.45 1.78
C ARG A 362 15.21 -0.94 0.34
N ILE A 363 14.40 -0.27 -0.49
CA ILE A 363 14.35 -0.50 -1.93
C ILE A 363 15.25 0.51 -2.67
N PHE A 364 15.94 0.06 -3.71
CA PHE A 364 16.73 0.91 -4.60
C PHE A 364 16.83 0.31 -6.01
N THR A 365 17.13 1.14 -7.02
CA THR A 365 17.29 0.67 -8.41
C THR A 365 18.71 0.93 -8.92
N MET A 366 19.35 -0.13 -9.39
CA MET A 366 20.70 -0.12 -9.93
C MET A 366 20.74 -1.04 -11.16
N ASP A 367 21.26 -0.54 -12.27
CA ASP A 367 21.40 -1.29 -13.53
C ASP A 367 20.05 -1.74 -14.10
N GLY A 368 19.04 -0.86 -14.01
CA GLY A 368 17.66 -1.13 -14.42
C GLY A 368 16.98 -2.22 -13.59
N VAL A 369 17.58 -2.63 -12.47
CA VAL A 369 17.07 -3.67 -11.59
C VAL A 369 16.79 -3.09 -10.22
N GLN A 370 15.57 -3.30 -9.73
CA GLN A 370 15.20 -2.96 -8.38
C GLN A 370 15.64 -4.07 -7.40
N TYR A 371 16.23 -3.66 -6.28
CA TYR A 371 16.74 -4.51 -5.20
C TYR A 371 16.17 -4.08 -3.85
N HIS A 372 16.11 -5.04 -2.93
CA HIS A 372 15.95 -4.84 -1.49
C HIS A 372 17.30 -5.02 -0.82
N TYR A 373 17.65 -4.10 0.07
CA TYR A 373 18.74 -4.27 0.99
C TYR A 373 18.31 -5.18 2.14
N LEU A 374 19.09 -6.23 2.42
CA LEU A 374 18.75 -7.20 3.46
C LEU A 374 19.53 -6.95 4.74
N GLU A 375 20.85 -6.83 4.66
CA GLU A 375 21.69 -6.64 5.84
C GLU A 375 23.15 -6.34 5.46
N GLN A 376 23.92 -5.94 6.46
CA GLN A 376 25.38 -5.90 6.40
C GLN A 376 25.98 -7.22 6.94
N GLN A 377 26.88 -7.83 6.17
CA GLN A 377 27.69 -9.00 6.54
C GLN A 377 29.18 -8.64 6.56
N GLY A 378 29.67 -8.17 7.71
CA GLY A 378 31.04 -7.67 7.81
C GLY A 378 31.23 -6.43 6.92
N PRO A 379 32.23 -6.37 6.03
CA PRO A 379 32.43 -5.24 5.12
C PRO A 379 31.56 -5.31 3.85
N HIS A 380 30.62 -6.26 3.79
CA HIS A 380 29.82 -6.52 2.62
C HIS A 380 28.33 -6.38 2.90
N HIS A 381 27.53 -6.26 1.86
CA HIS A 381 26.09 -6.00 1.96
C HIS A 381 25.31 -7.03 1.16
N LEU A 382 24.32 -7.64 1.79
CA LEU A 382 23.44 -8.61 1.16
C LEU A 382 22.25 -7.87 0.56
N ILE A 383 22.03 -8.04 -0.74
CA ILE A 383 20.91 -7.47 -1.48
C ILE A 383 20.19 -8.56 -2.26
N ILE A 384 18.90 -8.41 -2.47
CA ILE A 384 18.08 -9.35 -3.25
C ILE A 384 17.25 -8.59 -4.28
N ARG A 385 17.05 -9.15 -5.47
CA ARG A 385 16.12 -8.55 -6.44
C ARG A 385 14.77 -8.38 -5.79
N ASP A 386 14.16 -7.22 -6.01
CA ASP A 386 12.79 -6.96 -5.60
C ASP A 386 11.82 -7.98 -6.22
N HIS A 387 11.80 -8.03 -7.56
CA HIS A 387 10.96 -8.94 -8.33
C HIS A 387 11.70 -10.22 -8.74
N PRO A 388 11.10 -11.42 -8.56
CA PRO A 388 11.68 -12.68 -9.01
C PRO A 388 11.68 -12.76 -10.54
N LEU A 389 12.59 -13.58 -11.07
CA LEU A 389 12.57 -13.96 -12.48
C LEU A 389 11.48 -15.02 -12.67
N ILE A 390 10.28 -14.57 -13.04
CA ILE A 390 9.11 -15.43 -13.21
C ILE A 390 9.28 -16.48 -14.31
N ASN A 391 8.43 -17.51 -14.30
CA ASN A 391 8.44 -18.59 -15.27
C ASN A 391 9.78 -19.35 -15.32
N THR A 392 10.41 -19.50 -14.15
CA THR A 392 11.64 -20.26 -13.97
C THR A 392 11.47 -21.34 -12.92
N SER A 393 12.21 -22.45 -13.07
CA SER A 393 12.13 -23.61 -12.19
C SER A 393 13.37 -23.73 -11.30
N PHE A 394 13.22 -24.45 -10.19
CA PHE A 394 14.35 -24.83 -9.34
C PHE A 394 15.43 -25.59 -10.11
N ASN A 395 15.04 -26.53 -10.99
CA ASN A 395 16.00 -27.30 -11.78
C ASN A 395 16.87 -26.43 -12.70
N ASN A 396 16.34 -25.29 -13.17
CA ASN A 396 17.08 -24.33 -13.98
C ASN A 396 17.71 -23.20 -13.17
N GLN A 397 17.58 -23.19 -11.84
CA GLN A 397 17.96 -22.07 -10.96
C GLN A 397 19.40 -21.61 -11.18
N ASN A 398 20.35 -22.54 -11.25
CA ASN A 398 21.75 -22.20 -11.48
C ASN A 398 22.00 -21.51 -12.83
N ALA A 399 21.34 -21.98 -13.90
CA ALA A 399 21.47 -21.38 -15.23
C ALA A 399 20.84 -19.98 -15.27
N VAL A 400 19.68 -19.82 -14.64
CA VAL A 400 18.98 -18.53 -14.52
C VAL A 400 19.81 -17.51 -13.76
N LEU A 401 20.37 -17.89 -12.59
CA LEU A 401 21.24 -17.02 -11.79
C LEU A 401 22.52 -16.64 -12.54
N THR A 402 23.10 -17.58 -13.28
CA THR A 402 24.29 -17.33 -14.11
C THR A 402 23.98 -16.36 -15.24
N SER A 403 22.86 -16.56 -15.93
CA SER A 403 22.42 -15.65 -16.99
C SER A 403 22.11 -14.26 -16.47
N PHE A 404 21.48 -14.17 -15.28
CA PHE A 404 21.21 -12.90 -14.63
C PHE A 404 22.50 -12.15 -14.32
N TYR A 405 23.46 -12.78 -13.62
CA TYR A 405 24.73 -12.17 -13.27
C TYR A 405 25.52 -11.72 -14.52
N ASN A 406 25.59 -12.56 -15.54
CA ASN A 406 26.29 -12.23 -16.79
C ASN A 406 25.62 -11.11 -17.58
N GLY A 407 24.34 -10.85 -17.34
CA GLY A 407 23.58 -9.75 -17.94
C GLY A 407 23.76 -8.40 -17.23
N LEU A 408 24.32 -8.39 -16.02
CA LEU A 408 24.63 -7.16 -15.29
C LEU A 408 25.76 -6.38 -15.98
N THR A 409 25.73 -5.06 -15.84
CA THR A 409 26.83 -4.21 -16.33
C THR A 409 28.16 -4.51 -15.63
N PRO A 410 29.31 -4.29 -16.30
CA PRO A 410 30.63 -4.48 -15.71
C PRO A 410 30.82 -3.73 -14.38
N GLU A 411 30.21 -2.54 -14.25
CA GLU A 411 30.25 -1.72 -13.05
C GLU A 411 29.57 -2.40 -11.85
N VAL A 412 28.43 -3.04 -12.05
CA VAL A 412 27.77 -3.84 -11.00
C VAL A 412 28.56 -5.11 -10.73
N GLN A 413 29.00 -5.83 -11.76
CA GLN A 413 29.81 -7.04 -11.59
C GLN A 413 31.08 -6.77 -10.77
N ALA A 414 31.68 -5.58 -10.90
CA ALA A 414 32.87 -5.19 -10.17
C ALA A 414 32.67 -5.03 -8.65
N ILE A 415 31.46 -4.73 -8.18
CA ILE A 415 31.16 -4.62 -6.76
C ILE A 415 30.65 -5.93 -6.14
N VAL A 416 30.29 -6.94 -6.94
CA VAL A 416 29.83 -8.24 -6.44
C VAL A 416 30.98 -9.03 -5.85
N ALA A 417 30.83 -9.41 -4.59
CA ALA A 417 31.77 -10.25 -3.88
C ALA A 417 31.56 -11.74 -4.24
N PRO A 418 32.63 -12.55 -4.21
CA PRO A 418 32.54 -13.98 -4.38
C PRO A 418 31.86 -14.64 -3.17
N VAL A 419 30.99 -15.62 -3.44
CA VAL A 419 30.26 -16.38 -2.41
C VAL A 419 30.59 -17.87 -2.48
N SER A 420 30.54 -18.53 -1.33
CA SER A 420 30.59 -20.00 -1.28
C SER A 420 29.18 -20.56 -1.30
N ILE A 421 28.85 -21.33 -2.33
CA ILE A 421 27.64 -22.15 -2.38
C ILE A 421 28.09 -23.61 -2.36
N PRO A 422 27.60 -24.44 -1.42
CA PRO A 422 27.97 -25.85 -1.37
C PRO A 422 27.66 -26.55 -2.70
N THR A 423 28.61 -27.33 -3.22
CA THR A 423 28.38 -28.16 -4.42
C THR A 423 27.19 -29.11 -4.23
N ASN A 424 27.06 -29.65 -3.01
CA ASN A 424 25.92 -30.43 -2.57
C ASN A 424 25.17 -29.61 -1.52
N VAL A 425 24.11 -28.93 -1.94
CA VAL A 425 23.27 -28.13 -1.03
C VAL A 425 22.58 -29.07 -0.02
N PRO A 426 22.72 -28.83 1.30
CA PRO A 426 22.06 -29.64 2.32
C PRO A 426 20.55 -29.66 2.16
N SER A 427 19.92 -30.81 2.39
CA SER A 427 18.47 -30.97 2.30
C SER A 427 17.84 -31.16 3.68
N ILE A 428 16.59 -30.70 3.81
CA ILE A 428 15.72 -30.96 4.96
C ILE A 428 14.29 -31.06 4.45
N THR A 429 13.57 -32.14 4.79
CA THR A 429 12.18 -32.31 4.32
C THR A 429 11.21 -31.41 5.07
N ASP A 430 10.04 -31.15 4.47
CA ASP A 430 8.99 -30.36 5.12
C ASP A 430 8.59 -30.93 6.50
N ALA A 431 8.43 -32.25 6.58
CA ALA A 431 8.08 -32.94 7.81
C ALA A 431 9.16 -32.83 8.89
N GLN A 432 10.44 -32.74 8.49
CA GLN A 432 11.57 -32.56 9.40
C GLN A 432 11.71 -31.14 9.92
N ALA A 433 11.14 -30.15 9.23
CA ALA A 433 11.19 -28.75 9.61
C ALA A 433 10.25 -28.40 10.78
N ALA A 434 9.23 -29.23 11.03
CA ALA A 434 8.33 -29.08 12.17
C ALA A 434 9.03 -29.35 13.52
N PRO A 435 8.56 -28.77 14.64
CA PRO A 435 7.40 -27.87 14.76
C PRO A 435 7.69 -26.47 14.20
N TRP A 436 6.63 -25.74 13.86
CA TRP A 436 6.72 -24.33 13.45
C TRP A 436 6.69 -23.43 14.69
N ILE A 437 7.52 -22.37 14.69
CA ILE A 437 7.64 -21.45 15.81
C ILE A 437 7.52 -19.99 15.36
N GLY A 438 7.19 -19.12 16.30
CA GLY A 438 6.95 -17.69 16.11
C GLY A 438 5.52 -17.36 15.68
N GLU A 439 5.31 -16.13 15.23
CA GLU A 439 3.98 -15.59 14.93
C GLU A 439 3.49 -16.03 13.55
N GLY A 440 2.25 -16.51 13.47
CA GLY A 440 1.61 -16.93 12.21
C GLY A 440 1.94 -18.36 11.77
N VAL A 441 1.31 -18.76 10.66
CA VAL A 441 1.43 -20.11 10.10
C VAL A 441 2.78 -20.27 9.42
N ARG A 442 3.52 -21.33 9.77
CA ARG A 442 4.77 -21.73 9.11
C ARG A 442 5.84 -20.62 9.02
N TRP A 443 5.94 -19.83 10.09
CA TRP A 443 6.87 -18.71 10.17
C TRP A 443 8.34 -19.13 10.21
N LEU A 444 8.73 -19.89 11.23
CA LEU A 444 10.10 -20.43 11.38
C LEU A 444 10.08 -21.94 11.61
N PRO A 445 10.96 -22.72 10.94
CA PRO A 445 11.06 -24.16 11.10
C PRO A 445 11.85 -24.51 12.36
N GLY A 446 11.17 -24.72 13.48
CA GLY A 446 11.78 -25.09 14.76
C GLY A 446 12.57 -26.41 14.72
N GLY A 447 12.22 -27.32 13.80
CA GLY A 447 12.95 -28.56 13.57
C GLY A 447 14.33 -28.38 12.92
N LEU A 448 14.59 -27.23 12.28
CA LEU A 448 15.84 -26.96 11.55
C LEU A 448 17.09 -27.10 12.42
N VAL A 449 16.99 -26.78 13.72
CA VAL A 449 18.08 -26.92 14.69
C VAL A 449 18.65 -28.34 14.77
N ASN A 450 17.84 -29.35 14.44
CA ASN A 450 18.25 -30.76 14.45
C ASN A 450 19.01 -31.18 13.18
N PHE A 451 19.17 -30.28 12.21
CA PHE A 451 19.85 -30.53 10.94
C PHE A 451 20.99 -29.52 10.72
N PRO A 452 22.13 -29.66 11.42
CA PRO A 452 23.20 -28.65 11.43
C PRO A 452 23.75 -28.29 10.05
N ALA A 453 23.76 -29.23 9.10
CA ALA A 453 24.19 -28.95 7.74
C ALA A 453 23.22 -27.98 7.02
N ALA A 454 21.90 -28.18 7.17
CA ALA A 454 20.89 -27.29 6.61
C ALA A 454 20.82 -25.96 7.38
N ALA A 455 20.89 -26.00 8.71
CA ALA A 455 20.90 -24.80 9.56
C ALA A 455 22.15 -23.92 9.35
N GLY A 456 23.27 -24.54 8.99
CA GLY A 456 24.55 -23.89 8.71
C GLY A 456 24.77 -23.50 7.24
N ASP A 457 23.84 -23.78 6.33
CA ASP A 457 23.91 -23.36 4.92
C ASP A 457 23.61 -21.85 4.78
N GLN A 458 24.31 -21.00 5.52
CA GLN A 458 24.19 -19.55 5.40
C GLN A 458 25.18 -19.03 4.36
N THR A 459 24.71 -18.14 3.50
CA THR A 459 25.55 -17.51 2.50
C THR A 459 26.54 -16.58 3.19
N SER A 460 27.81 -16.72 2.84
CA SER A 460 28.90 -15.85 3.29
C SER A 460 29.92 -15.65 2.19
N VAL A 461 30.75 -14.62 2.35
CA VAL A 461 31.82 -14.32 1.40
C VAL A 461 32.86 -15.42 1.40
N ASN A 462 33.30 -15.79 0.20
CA ASN A 462 34.45 -16.64 0.00
C ASN A 462 35.46 -15.92 -0.89
N PRO A 463 36.51 -15.30 -0.31
CA PRO A 463 37.51 -14.55 -1.07
C PRO A 463 38.23 -15.37 -2.15
N SER A 464 38.20 -16.70 -2.07
CA SER A 464 38.78 -17.61 -3.07
C SER A 464 37.77 -18.09 -4.13
N GLY A 465 36.51 -17.66 -4.05
CA GLY A 465 35.44 -18.03 -4.98
C GLY A 465 35.34 -17.09 -6.19
N THR A 466 34.27 -17.26 -6.95
CA THR A 466 33.93 -16.40 -8.09
C THR A 466 32.73 -15.51 -7.75
N PRO A 467 32.76 -14.20 -8.04
CA PRO A 467 31.59 -13.34 -8.01
C PRO A 467 30.43 -13.94 -8.81
N ARG A 468 29.25 -14.02 -8.19
CA ARG A 468 28.07 -14.64 -8.81
C ARG A 468 26.80 -14.25 -8.09
N ALA A 469 25.68 -14.30 -8.80
CA ALA A 469 24.36 -14.34 -8.18
C ALA A 469 24.07 -15.72 -7.56
N PHE A 470 23.24 -15.72 -6.53
CA PHE A 470 22.79 -16.93 -5.82
C PHE A 470 21.32 -16.81 -5.42
N ALA A 471 20.71 -17.91 -4.98
CA ALA A 471 19.42 -17.91 -4.29
C ALA A 471 19.66 -18.12 -2.79
N LEU A 472 18.90 -17.43 -1.94
CA LEU A 472 18.96 -17.60 -0.49
C LEU A 472 18.64 -19.04 -0.08
N SER A 473 19.28 -19.55 0.96
CA SER A 473 18.89 -20.83 1.57
C SER A 473 17.74 -20.65 2.56
N LEU A 474 17.21 -21.77 3.04
CA LEU A 474 16.34 -21.79 4.20
C LEU A 474 17.01 -21.18 5.43
N ALA A 475 18.31 -21.43 5.66
CA ALA A 475 19.04 -20.86 6.78
C ALA A 475 19.22 -19.34 6.66
N ASP A 476 19.45 -18.82 5.45
CA ASP A 476 19.50 -17.38 5.20
C ASP A 476 18.16 -16.73 5.56
N VAL A 477 17.06 -17.27 5.03
CA VAL A 477 15.72 -16.71 5.29
C VAL A 477 15.35 -16.77 6.76
N VAL A 478 15.64 -17.89 7.45
CA VAL A 478 15.42 -18.02 8.89
C VAL A 478 16.21 -16.99 9.69
N ARG A 479 17.48 -16.76 9.34
CA ARG A 479 18.33 -15.79 10.01
C ARG A 479 17.89 -14.35 9.79
N LEU A 480 17.39 -14.05 8.59
CA LEU A 480 16.87 -12.72 8.22
C LEU A 480 15.46 -12.46 8.76
N SER A 481 14.78 -13.49 9.29
CA SER A 481 13.42 -13.40 9.80
C SER A 481 13.40 -13.07 11.29
N THR A 482 13.81 -11.86 11.61
CA THR A 482 13.81 -11.31 12.97
C THR A 482 12.95 -10.03 13.02
N PRO A 483 12.45 -9.63 14.20
CA PRO A 483 11.66 -8.39 14.32
C PRO A 483 12.37 -7.13 13.81
N GLU A 484 13.70 -7.10 13.87
CA GLU A 484 14.56 -6.02 13.38
C GLU A 484 15.16 -6.30 11.99
N GLY A 485 14.87 -7.47 11.41
CA GLY A 485 15.43 -7.95 10.15
C GLY A 485 14.61 -7.52 8.93
N PRO A 486 15.12 -7.77 7.72
CA PRO A 486 14.40 -7.40 6.49
C PRO A 486 13.14 -8.24 6.28
N PHE A 487 13.02 -9.40 6.93
CA PHE A 487 11.82 -10.26 6.89
C PHE A 487 11.15 -10.29 8.27
N HIS A 488 10.69 -9.13 8.75
CA HIS A 488 10.14 -9.00 10.11
C HIS A 488 8.73 -9.60 10.28
N ASN A 489 8.01 -9.82 9.17
CA ASN A 489 6.72 -10.52 9.12
C ASN A 489 6.59 -11.28 7.77
N HIS A 490 5.46 -11.97 7.57
CA HIS A 490 5.19 -12.73 6.34
C HIS A 490 5.19 -11.85 5.10
N ASP A 491 4.57 -10.67 5.16
CA ASP A 491 4.47 -9.76 4.02
C ASP A 491 5.86 -9.24 3.58
N ALA A 492 6.72 -8.86 4.52
CA ALA A 492 8.08 -8.42 4.22
C ALA A 492 8.93 -9.52 3.54
N ARG A 493 8.58 -10.80 3.73
CA ARG A 493 9.28 -11.94 3.11
C ARG A 493 8.86 -12.19 1.66
N ILE A 494 7.65 -11.77 1.28
CA ILE A 494 7.18 -11.98 -0.09
C ILE A 494 7.93 -11.07 -1.07
N SER A 495 7.78 -11.33 -2.36
CA SER A 495 8.30 -10.43 -3.40
C SER A 495 7.17 -9.60 -3.98
N THR A 496 7.52 -8.50 -4.67
CA THR A 496 6.52 -7.59 -5.25
C THR A 496 5.49 -8.29 -6.12
N ARG A 497 4.26 -7.74 -6.09
CA ARG A 497 3.07 -8.31 -6.73
C ARG A 497 2.66 -9.69 -6.20
N ASN A 498 2.88 -9.93 -4.90
CA ASN A 498 2.48 -11.15 -4.20
C ASN A 498 2.97 -12.42 -4.95
N ARG A 499 4.27 -12.48 -5.26
CA ARG A 499 4.87 -13.59 -6.03
C ARG A 499 5.68 -14.52 -5.13
N TRP A 500 5.54 -15.84 -5.36
CA TRP A 500 6.32 -16.86 -4.67
C TRP A 500 7.74 -16.92 -5.24
N TRP A 501 8.70 -17.41 -4.45
CA TRP A 501 10.08 -17.57 -4.92
C TRP A 501 10.84 -18.74 -4.29
N PHE A 502 11.68 -19.40 -5.09
CA PHE A 502 12.46 -20.56 -4.66
C PHE A 502 13.67 -20.19 -3.80
N LEU A 503 13.89 -20.98 -2.76
CA LEU A 503 15.16 -21.04 -2.02
C LEU A 503 16.11 -22.02 -2.73
N ARG A 504 17.41 -21.96 -2.45
CA ARG A 504 18.37 -22.97 -2.95
C ARG A 504 18.24 -24.31 -2.22
N THR A 505 17.66 -24.34 -1.03
CA THR A 505 17.59 -25.53 -0.16
C THR A 505 16.59 -26.57 -0.71
N PRO A 506 17.03 -27.79 -1.01
CA PRO A 506 16.17 -28.93 -1.29
C PRO A 506 15.24 -29.34 -0.14
N ALA A 507 13.99 -29.69 -0.46
CA ALA A 507 13.07 -30.34 0.48
C ALA A 507 12.89 -31.85 0.24
N GLY A 508 13.40 -32.35 -0.89
CA GLY A 508 13.39 -33.76 -1.27
C GLY A 508 13.83 -33.93 -2.72
N PRO A 509 13.79 -35.13 -3.31
CA PRO A 509 14.22 -35.36 -4.69
C PRO A 509 13.45 -34.52 -5.73
N ASN A 510 12.15 -34.33 -5.50
CA ASN A 510 11.25 -33.63 -6.43
C ASN A 510 10.82 -32.25 -5.92
N ASN A 511 11.19 -31.90 -4.68
CA ASN A 511 10.69 -30.72 -3.99
C ASN A 511 11.84 -29.81 -3.53
N SER A 512 11.58 -28.52 -3.48
CA SER A 512 12.47 -27.48 -2.97
C SER A 512 11.73 -26.57 -2.01
N TRP A 513 12.49 -25.91 -1.14
CA TRP A 513 11.96 -24.86 -0.30
C TRP A 513 11.61 -23.61 -1.14
N HIS A 514 10.55 -22.93 -0.75
CA HIS A 514 10.13 -21.65 -1.32
C HIS A 514 9.46 -20.80 -0.25
N VAL A 515 9.36 -19.50 -0.53
CA VAL A 515 8.44 -18.59 0.14
C VAL A 515 7.13 -18.57 -0.64
N GLY A 516 6.03 -18.80 0.05
CA GLY A 516 4.68 -18.86 -0.51
C GLY A 516 4.10 -17.50 -0.89
N SER A 517 2.99 -17.55 -1.62
CA SER A 517 2.23 -16.38 -2.06
C SER A 517 0.73 -16.68 -2.09
N ILE A 518 -0.10 -15.66 -2.31
CA ILE A 518 -1.56 -15.76 -2.41
C ILE A 518 -2.16 -16.37 -1.13
N ASN A 519 -2.48 -17.67 -1.11
CA ASN A 519 -3.07 -18.33 0.06
C ASN A 519 -2.03 -18.73 1.12
N TYR A 520 -0.75 -18.48 0.85
CA TYR A 520 0.39 -18.84 1.72
C TYR A 520 1.38 -17.68 1.83
N VAL A 521 0.89 -16.44 1.93
CA VAL A 521 1.70 -15.21 1.90
C VAL A 521 2.86 -15.33 2.88
N GLY A 522 4.10 -15.25 2.39
CA GLY A 522 5.30 -15.26 3.23
C GLY A 522 5.62 -16.58 3.94
N GLU A 523 4.79 -17.62 3.81
CA GLU A 523 5.00 -18.90 4.49
C GLU A 523 6.19 -19.66 3.91
N LEU A 524 6.92 -20.40 4.76
CA LEU A 524 7.97 -21.31 4.29
C LEU A 524 7.37 -22.68 3.94
N GLY A 525 7.56 -23.13 2.69
CA GLY A 525 7.03 -24.40 2.20
C GLY A 525 8.08 -25.31 1.57
N GLY A 526 8.15 -26.57 2.00
CA GLY A 526 9.01 -27.63 1.45
C GLY A 526 8.34 -28.49 0.38
N TRP A 527 7.24 -28.04 -0.21
CA TRP A 527 6.48 -28.76 -1.24
C TRP A 527 6.60 -28.16 -2.65
N GLY A 528 7.40 -27.11 -2.84
CA GLY A 528 7.57 -26.48 -4.15
C GLY A 528 8.13 -27.49 -5.15
N SER A 529 7.35 -27.84 -6.17
CA SER A 529 7.80 -28.77 -7.21
C SER A 529 8.99 -28.19 -7.97
N ARG A 530 10.08 -28.95 -8.08
CA ARG A 530 11.32 -28.45 -8.70
C ARG A 530 11.22 -28.15 -10.19
N VAL A 531 10.16 -28.65 -10.84
CA VAL A 531 9.84 -28.41 -12.24
C VAL A 531 8.77 -27.34 -12.43
N LEU A 532 8.22 -26.78 -11.34
CA LEU A 532 7.20 -25.74 -11.42
C LEU A 532 7.75 -24.52 -12.17
N THR A 533 7.00 -24.08 -13.18
CA THR A 533 7.22 -22.85 -13.93
C THR A 533 5.88 -22.20 -14.20
N ASN A 534 5.65 -20.99 -13.71
CA ASN A 534 4.46 -20.21 -14.01
C ASN A 534 4.73 -18.71 -13.86
N ASN A 535 3.75 -17.88 -14.21
CA ASN A 535 3.87 -16.42 -14.10
C ASN A 535 3.69 -15.89 -12.68
N SER A 536 3.44 -16.77 -11.70
CA SER A 536 3.18 -16.41 -10.31
C SER A 536 4.42 -16.45 -9.42
N GLY A 537 5.57 -16.86 -9.96
CA GLY A 537 6.83 -16.86 -9.22
C GLY A 537 7.99 -17.54 -9.95
N GLY A 538 9.11 -17.69 -9.25
CA GLY A 538 10.31 -18.29 -9.82
C GLY A 538 11.57 -18.12 -8.97
N VAL A 539 12.71 -17.94 -9.63
CA VAL A 539 14.01 -17.73 -9.00
C VAL A 539 14.18 -16.26 -8.63
N ARG A 540 14.58 -15.96 -7.38
CA ARG A 540 14.86 -14.59 -6.90
C ARG A 540 16.36 -14.42 -6.65
N PRO A 541 17.10 -13.81 -7.59
CA PRO A 541 18.54 -13.58 -7.44
C PRO A 541 18.89 -12.67 -6.25
N ALA A 542 19.89 -13.09 -5.49
CA ALA A 542 20.59 -12.31 -4.48
C ALA A 542 22.05 -12.08 -4.89
N LEU A 543 22.60 -10.99 -4.40
CA LEU A 543 23.99 -10.58 -4.56
C LEU A 543 24.55 -10.19 -3.20
N LEU A 544 25.85 -10.41 -3.05
CA LEU A 544 26.59 -9.91 -1.91
C LEU A 544 27.58 -8.89 -2.49
N VAL A 545 27.46 -7.63 -2.09
CA VAL A 545 28.13 -6.49 -2.74
C VAL A 545 29.02 -5.74 -1.77
N ASN A 546 30.04 -5.08 -2.29
CA ASN A 546 30.86 -4.12 -1.56
C ASN A 546 30.29 -2.71 -1.74
N ASN A 547 30.68 -1.80 -0.86
CA ASN A 547 30.55 -0.39 -1.20
C ASN A 547 31.32 -0.09 -2.50
N PRO A 548 30.69 0.63 -3.45
CA PRO A 548 31.39 1.11 -4.62
C PRO A 548 32.44 2.14 -4.16
N ASN A 549 33.64 2.06 -4.74
CA ASN A 549 34.73 2.98 -4.44
C ASN A 549 34.44 4.42 -4.88
#